data_AF-A0A285VZ90-F1
#
_entry.id   AF-A0A285VZ90-F1
#
_cell.length_a   1.000
_cell.length_b   1.000
_cell.length_c   1.000
_cell.angle_alpha   90.00
_cell.angle_beta   90.00
_cell.angle_gamma   90.00
#
_symmetry.space_group_name_H-M   'P 1'
#
loop_
_entity.id
_entity.type
_entity.pdbx_description
1 polymer ?
#
loop_
_entity_poly.entity_id
_entity_poly.type
_entity_poly.pdbx_seq_one_letter_code
_entity_poly.pdbx_strand_id
1 'polypeptide(L)'
;MSSPRTQITVNELNDEIVPRLDLVEKLINTTLASLIETTESVEERARREDQKRRFELMLLSIRMNVASVSRRHATVIRAAQNDDRNGGSLLQLDENEAIALDNARSLYDQVKAHTRD
;
A
#
# COMPACT_ATOMS: atom_id res chain seq x y z
N MET A 1 15.04 -8.36 12.82
CA MET A 1 14.17 -7.43 12.07
C MET A 1 15.06 -6.76 11.03
N SER A 2 14.77 -6.91 9.74
CA SER A 2 15.53 -6.23 8.69
C SER A 2 15.25 -4.73 8.78
N SER A 3 16.27 -3.88 8.72
CA SER A 3 16.07 -2.44 8.66
C SER A 3 15.23 -2.09 7.43
N PRO A 4 14.26 -1.16 7.55
CA PRO A 4 13.43 -0.77 6.42
C PRO A 4 14.31 -0.22 5.31
N ARG A 5 14.06 -0.64 4.07
CA ARG A 5 14.84 -0.16 2.91
C ARG A 5 14.63 1.33 2.76
N THR A 6 15.70 2.11 2.87
CA THR A 6 15.69 3.57 2.78
C THR A 6 15.85 4.08 1.35
N GLN A 7 15.92 3.18 0.37
CA GLN A 7 16.02 3.52 -1.05
C GLN A 7 15.16 2.56 -1.87
N ILE A 8 14.46 3.12 -2.85
CA ILE A 8 13.70 2.38 -3.86
C ILE A 8 13.92 3.05 -5.22
N THR A 9 13.68 2.33 -6.30
CA THR A 9 13.66 2.91 -7.65
C THR A 9 12.31 3.56 -7.98
N VAL A 10 12.29 4.45 -8.97
CA VAL A 10 11.03 5.01 -9.51
C VAL A 10 10.12 3.89 -10.03
N ASN A 11 10.68 2.87 -10.68
CA ASN A 11 9.91 1.72 -11.16
C ASN A 11 9.33 0.89 -10.01
N GLU A 12 10.07 0.65 -8.92
CA GLU A 12 9.48 0.00 -7.74
C GLU A 12 8.29 0.78 -7.18
N LEU A 13 8.36 2.12 -7.15
CA LEU A 13 7.23 2.93 -6.71
C LEU A 13 6.00 2.77 -7.63
N ASN A 14 6.21 2.94 -8.94
CA ASN A 14 5.12 3.03 -9.92
C ASN A 14 4.56 1.68 -10.37
N ASP A 15 5.41 0.66 -10.46
CA ASP A 15 5.05 -0.65 -11.04
C ASP A 15 4.75 -1.69 -9.96
N GLU A 16 5.25 -1.50 -8.73
CA GLU A 16 5.03 -2.43 -7.62
C GLU A 16 4.16 -1.83 -6.51
N ILE A 17 4.56 -0.70 -5.92
CA ILE A 17 3.93 -0.18 -4.70
C ILE A 17 2.56 0.43 -4.99
N VAL A 18 2.47 1.39 -5.93
CA VAL A 18 1.19 2.06 -6.25
C VAL A 18 0.13 1.05 -6.72
N PRO A 19 0.41 0.15 -7.68
CA PRO A 19 -0.59 -0.82 -8.14
C PRO A 19 -1.05 -1.77 -7.03
N ARG A 20 -0.17 -2.16 -6.11
CA ARG A 20 -0.55 -3.01 -4.96
C ARG A 20 -1.48 -2.29 -3.99
N LEU A 21 -1.26 -0.99 -3.73
CA LEU A 21 -2.15 -0.22 -2.88
C LEU A 21 -3.55 -0.09 -3.49
N ASP A 22 -3.64 0.09 -4.81
CA ASP A 22 -4.93 0.13 -5.50
C ASP A 22 -5.65 -1.23 -5.46
N LEU A 23 -4.90 -2.34 -5.59
CA LEU A 23 -5.45 -3.68 -5.40
C LEU A 23 -5.94 -3.91 -3.98
N VAL A 24 -5.19 -3.47 -2.96
CA VAL A 24 -5.60 -3.54 -1.56
C VAL A 24 -6.88 -2.76 -1.33
N GLU A 25 -6.95 -1.52 -1.81
CA GLU A 25 -8.15 -0.67 -1.72
C GLU A 25 -9.36 -1.39 -2.31
N LYS A 26 -9.19 -1.98 -3.51
CA LYS A 26 -10.25 -2.74 -4.16
C LYS A 26 -10.67 -3.94 -3.32
N LEU A 27 -9.74 -4.76 -2.84
CA LEU A 27 -10.04 -5.95 -2.02
C LEU A 27 -10.78 -5.60 -0.72
N ILE A 28 -10.38 -4.52 -0.06
CA ILE A 28 -11.05 -4.02 1.16
C ILE A 28 -12.48 -3.57 0.84
N ASN A 29 -12.66 -2.80 -0.23
CA ASN A 29 -13.95 -2.21 -0.57
C ASN A 29 -14.94 -3.18 -1.22
N THR A 30 -14.46 -4.21 -1.93
CA THR A 30 -15.33 -5.19 -2.57
C THR A 30 -15.44 -6.46 -1.77
N THR A 31 -14.33 -7.15 -1.54
CA THR A 31 -14.35 -8.54 -1.06
C THR A 31 -14.63 -8.60 0.44
N LEU A 32 -13.90 -7.80 1.24
CA LEU A 32 -14.13 -7.71 2.68
C LEU A 32 -15.52 -7.13 3.00
N ALA A 33 -15.97 -6.12 2.25
CA ALA A 33 -17.32 -5.58 2.40
C ALA A 33 -18.40 -6.65 2.12
N SER A 34 -18.27 -7.39 1.01
CA SER A 34 -19.20 -8.46 0.67
C SER A 34 -19.22 -9.58 1.71
N LEU A 35 -18.05 -9.98 2.23
CA LEU A 35 -17.96 -11.00 3.29
C LEU A 35 -18.67 -10.56 4.58
N ILE A 36 -18.56 -9.29 4.97
CA ILE A 36 -19.26 -8.72 6.12
C ILE A 36 -20.79 -8.79 5.91
N GLU A 37 -21.27 -8.46 4.72
CA GLU A 37 -22.70 -8.50 4.38
C GLU A 37 -23.26 -9.94 4.43
N THR A 38 -22.51 -10.92 3.93
CA THR A 38 -22.94 -12.33 3.93
C THR A 38 -22.73 -13.04 5.28
N THR A 39 -22.09 -12.39 6.25
CA THR A 39 -21.88 -12.97 7.58
C THR A 39 -23.16 -12.91 8.39
N GLU A 40 -23.69 -14.07 8.80
CA GLU A 40 -24.93 -14.16 9.59
C GLU A 40 -24.72 -13.90 11.09
N SER A 41 -23.54 -14.24 11.62
CA SER A 41 -23.20 -14.00 13.03
C SER A 41 -22.88 -12.53 13.29
N VAL A 42 -23.64 -11.91 14.19
CA VAL A 42 -23.44 -10.51 14.60
C VAL A 42 -22.05 -10.27 15.20
N GLU A 43 -21.56 -11.21 16.00
CA GLU A 43 -20.22 -11.11 16.59
C GLU A 43 -19.12 -11.18 15.54
N GLU A 44 -19.26 -12.10 14.58
CA GLU A 44 -18.29 -12.25 13.51
C GLU A 44 -18.32 -11.07 12.55
N ARG A 45 -19.51 -10.51 12.28
CA ARG A 45 -19.67 -9.28 11.51
C ARG A 45 -18.93 -8.12 12.18
N ALA A 46 -19.13 -7.92 13.48
CA ALA A 46 -18.45 -6.86 14.23
C ALA A 46 -16.92 -7.02 14.23
N ARG A 47 -16.41 -8.25 14.34
CA ARG A 47 -14.96 -8.54 14.20
C ARG A 47 -14.44 -8.16 12.82
N ARG A 48 -15.14 -8.55 11.76
CA ARG A 48 -14.75 -8.24 10.37
C ARG A 48 -14.84 -6.74 10.05
N GLU A 49 -15.82 -6.02 10.59
CA GLU A 49 -15.93 -4.57 10.46
C GLU A 49 -14.80 -3.82 11.17
N ASP A 50 -14.39 -4.25 12.37
CA ASP A 50 -13.23 -3.70 13.05
C ASP A 50 -11.95 -3.94 12.24
N GLN A 51 -11.80 -5.15 11.69
CA GLN A 51 -10.67 -5.51 10.84
C GLN A 51 -10.63 -4.66 9.56
N LYS A 52 -11.76 -4.46 8.88
CA LYS A 52 -11.87 -3.59 7.69
C LYS A 52 -11.41 -2.16 8.02
N ARG A 53 -11.89 -1.58 9.12
CA ARG A 53 -11.48 -0.23 9.57
C ARG A 53 -9.98 -0.13 9.84
N ARG A 54 -9.37 -1.15 10.45
CA ARG A 54 -7.91 -1.18 10.67
C ARG A 54 -7.15 -1.18 9.35
N PHE A 55 -7.57 -1.97 8.38
CA PHE A 55 -6.93 -1.99 7.06
C PHE A 55 -7.10 -0.66 6.31
N GLU A 56 -8.27 -0.02 6.39
CA GLU A 56 -8.51 1.30 5.80
C GLU A 56 -7.59 2.38 6.39
N LEU A 57 -7.42 2.40 7.72
CA LEU A 57 -6.52 3.34 8.39
C LEU A 57 -5.05 3.11 8.01
N MET A 58 -4.62 1.84 7.95
CA MET A 58 -3.27 1.50 7.49
C MET A 58 -3.05 1.93 6.04
N LEU A 59 -4.01 1.65 5.15
CA LEU A 59 -3.95 2.05 3.75
C LEU A 59 -3.85 3.57 3.58
N LEU A 60 -4.65 4.34 4.34
CA LEU A 60 -4.61 5.80 4.32
C LEU A 60 -3.23 6.32 4.74
N SER A 61 -2.68 5.80 5.84
CA SER A 61 -1.35 6.19 6.33
C SER A 61 -0.27 5.91 5.29
N ILE A 62 -0.31 4.74 4.65
CA ILE A 62 0.66 4.37 3.62
C ILE A 62 0.53 5.28 2.38
N ARG A 63 -0.70 5.57 1.94
CA ARG A 63 -0.94 6.48 0.81
C ARG A 63 -0.45 7.90 1.09
N MET A 64 -0.62 8.41 2.31
CA MET A 64 -0.10 9.72 2.69
C MET A 64 1.43 9.78 2.57
N ASN A 65 2.13 8.72 3.00
CA ASN A 65 3.58 8.63 2.90
C ASN A 65 4.03 8.47 1.44
N VAL A 66 3.36 7.62 0.64
CA VAL A 66 3.66 7.51 -0.81
C VAL A 66 3.44 8.82 -1.56
N ALA A 67 2.40 9.58 -1.20
CA ALA A 67 2.18 10.92 -1.74
C ALA A 67 3.28 11.91 -1.30
N SER A 68 3.83 11.77 -0.09
CA SER A 68 5.01 12.52 0.36
C SER A 68 6.22 12.23 -0.52
N VAL A 69 6.56 10.95 -0.70
CA VAL A 69 7.67 10.50 -1.57
C VAL A 69 7.52 11.08 -2.97
N SER A 70 6.32 10.95 -3.54
CA SER A 70 6.01 11.42 -4.90
C SER A 70 6.16 12.94 -5.03
N ARG A 71 5.77 13.70 -4.00
CA ARG A 71 5.95 15.16 -3.98
C ARG A 71 7.41 15.55 -3.82
N ARG A 72 8.15 14.92 -2.91
CA ARG A 72 9.56 15.23 -2.65
C ARG A 72 10.43 14.95 -3.86
N HIS A 73 10.12 13.87 -4.58
CA HIS A 73 10.88 13.41 -5.74
C HIS A 73 10.20 13.71 -7.07
N ALA A 74 9.24 14.65 -7.10
CA ALA A 74 8.45 14.94 -8.30
C ALA A 74 9.32 15.25 -9.54
N THR A 75 10.45 15.94 -9.36
CA THR A 75 11.40 16.23 -10.44
C THR A 75 12.06 14.96 -10.98
N VAL A 76 12.49 14.06 -10.10
CA VAL A 76 13.14 12.78 -10.46
C VAL A 76 12.13 11.85 -11.15
N ILE A 77 10.91 11.76 -10.61
CA ILE A 77 9.83 10.95 -11.18
C ILE A 77 9.43 11.48 -12.56
N ARG A 78 9.28 12.80 -12.73
CA ARG A 78 9.00 13.39 -14.05
C ARG A 78 10.14 13.18 -15.04
N ALA A 79 11.40 13.26 -14.59
CA ALA A 79 12.54 12.98 -15.45
C ALA A 79 12.57 11.50 -15.88
N ALA A 80 12.18 10.58 -15.00
CA ALA A 80 12.05 9.15 -15.31
C ALA A 80 10.91 8.83 -16.28
N GLN A 81 9.82 9.60 -16.27
CA GLN A 81 8.71 9.42 -17.22
C GLN A 81 9.03 9.92 -18.63
N ASN A 82 9.97 10.86 -18.78
CA ASN A 82 10.33 11.44 -20.08
C ASN A 82 11.51 10.74 -20.76
N ASP A 83 12.23 9.87 -20.04
CA ASP A 83 13.40 9.17 -20.56
C ASP A 83 13.34 7.71 -20.10
N ASP A 84 13.15 6.78 -21.04
CA ASP A 84 12.92 5.34 -20.83
C ASP A 84 14.08 4.66 -20.07
N ARG A 85 15.23 5.34 -19.96
CA ARG A 85 16.43 4.89 -19.24
C ARG A 85 16.47 5.31 -17.77
N ASN A 86 15.59 6.19 -17.31
CA ASN A 86 15.66 6.79 -15.97
C ASN A 86 14.75 6.13 -14.91
N GLY A 87 14.02 5.06 -15.27
CA GLY A 87 13.19 4.29 -14.32
C GLY A 87 13.98 3.61 -13.18
N GLY A 88 15.29 3.40 -13.38
CA GLY A 88 16.22 2.94 -12.33
C GLY A 88 16.71 4.02 -11.36
N SER A 89 16.23 5.27 -11.50
CA SER A 89 16.62 6.36 -10.60
C SER A 89 16.22 6.04 -9.16
N LEU A 90 17.17 6.18 -8.24
CA LEU A 90 16.95 5.90 -6.82
C LEU A 90 16.26 7.09 -6.14
N LEU A 91 15.17 6.78 -5.44
CA LEU A 91 14.46 7.66 -4.53
C LEU A 91 14.92 7.34 -3.10
N GLN A 92 15.48 8.34 -2.44
CA GLN A 92 15.81 8.22 -1.02
C GLN A 92 14.55 8.44 -0.19
N LEU A 93 14.27 7.54 0.75
CA LEU A 93 13.14 7.60 1.67
C LEU A 93 13.61 8.13 3.02
N ASP A 94 12.72 8.84 3.71
CA ASP A 94 12.90 9.07 5.15
C ASP A 94 12.42 7.86 5.95
N GLU A 95 12.61 7.89 7.27
CA GLU A 95 12.27 6.78 8.15
C GLU A 95 10.78 6.40 8.08
N ASN A 96 9.87 7.40 8.05
CA ASN A 96 8.43 7.16 7.99
C ASN A 96 8.01 6.60 6.63
N GLU A 97 8.60 7.11 5.55
CA GLU A 97 8.36 6.63 4.19
C GLU A 97 8.88 5.19 4.03
N ALA A 98 10.07 4.89 4.53
CA ALA A 98 10.64 3.54 4.47
C ALA A 98 9.79 2.52 5.24
N ILE A 99 9.30 2.89 6.43
CA ILE A 99 8.37 2.07 7.22
C ILE A 99 7.04 1.89 6.48
N ALA A 100 6.49 2.96 5.89
CA ALA A 100 5.23 2.91 5.16
C ALA A 100 5.29 2.01 3.92
N LEU A 101 6.41 2.02 3.18
CA LEU A 101 6.59 1.15 2.03
C LEU A 101 6.75 -0.32 2.40
N ASP A 102 7.43 -0.62 3.50
CA ASP A 102 7.51 -2.00 4.00
C ASP A 102 6.13 -2.48 4.48
N ASN A 103 5.39 -1.61 5.18
CA ASN A 103 4.01 -1.87 5.58
C ASN A 103 3.07 -2.04 4.37
N ALA A 104 3.32 -1.36 3.24
CA ALA A 104 2.55 -1.54 2.00
C ALA A 104 2.60 -2.97 1.49
N ARG A 105 3.81 -3.57 1.52
CA ARG A 105 4.02 -4.97 1.12
C ARG A 105 3.33 -5.92 2.09
N SER A 106 3.51 -5.71 3.39
CA SER A 106 2.86 -6.55 4.41
C SER A 106 1.33 -6.44 4.37
N LEU A 107 0.78 -5.25 4.15
CA LEU A 107 -0.66 -5.03 4.07
C LEU A 107 -1.28 -5.78 2.90
N TYR A 108 -0.61 -5.79 1.74
CA TYR A 108 -1.07 -6.57 0.59
C TYR A 108 -1.16 -8.07 0.91
N ASP A 109 -0.13 -8.63 1.55
CA ASP A 109 -0.13 -10.05 1.91
C ASP A 109 -1.21 -10.38 2.95
N GLN A 110 -1.41 -9.52 3.95
CA GLN A 110 -2.45 -9.68 4.97
C GLN A 110 -3.85 -9.63 4.36
N VAL A 111 -4.18 -8.59 3.59
CA VAL A 111 -5.50 -8.45 2.96
C VAL A 111 -5.76 -9.61 2.01
N LYS A 112 -4.77 -10.03 1.22
CA LYS A 112 -4.89 -11.17 0.33
C LYS A 112 -5.18 -12.47 1.07
N ALA A 113 -4.53 -12.72 2.21
CA ALA A 113 -4.81 -13.89 3.05
C ALA A 113 -6.25 -13.90 3.55
N HIS A 114 -6.76 -12.77 4.05
CA HIS A 114 -8.12 -12.66 4.58
C HIS A 114 -9.23 -12.67 3.52
N THR A 115 -8.90 -12.49 2.24
CA THR A 115 -9.86 -12.60 1.13
C THR A 115 -9.93 -14.00 0.50
N ARG A 116 -9.10 -14.95 0.97
CA ARG A 116 -9.03 -16.32 0.43
C ARG A 116 -9.64 -17.40 1.34
N ASP A 117 -10.02 -17.04 2.57
CA ASP A 117 -10.81 -17.86 3.50
C ASP A 117 -12.31 -17.59 3.33
#